data_AF-A0A845B0N7-F1
#
_entry.id   AF-A0A845B0N7-F1
#
_cell.length_a   1.000
_cell.length_b   1.000
_cell.length_c   1.000
_cell.angle_alpha   90.00
_cell.angle_beta   90.00
_cell.angle_gamma   90.00
#
_symmetry.space_group_name_H-M   'P 1'
#
loop_
_entity.id
_entity.type
_entity.pdbx_description
1 polymer ?
#
loop_
_entity_poly.entity_id
_entity_poly.type
_entity_poly.pdbx_seq_one_letter_code
_entity_poly.pdbx_strand_id
1 'polypeptide(L)'
;MDNVSISLDPRDNLDRPETHAGSGPALEWLELLIGGMTFDLVGLAPGRSVNVPDIRHWVDMPDGTIQTAFDSLFLMPGPHLAGGANTIPVVRTLFELVARFAAEAPPQLRTICWPPAAMATAPDFFRAHAENWQNGGPFPSRLLAGYKQMSDGGLQSEGLAFFTGQEIRIEPDSVGDYPTATQLAGRLVQQLAQHGPLTQSEEVIAPDGGQMRLVPSGNGKFVRVWRS
;
A
#
# COMPACT_ATOMS: atom_id res chain seq x y z
N MET A 1 -5.43 -10.26 21.12
CA MET A 1 -4.81 -9.24 20.26
C MET A 1 -3.38 -9.11 20.72
N ASP A 2 -2.43 -9.30 19.80
CA ASP A 2 -1.02 -9.22 20.14
C ASP A 2 -0.64 -7.79 20.49
N ASN A 3 0.22 -7.63 21.49
CA ASN A 3 0.67 -6.32 21.95
C ASN A 3 1.83 -5.86 21.05
N VAL A 4 1.88 -4.57 20.71
CA VAL A 4 3.05 -3.99 20.03
C VAL A 4 4.15 -3.82 21.08
N SER A 5 5.36 -4.28 20.79
CA SER A 5 6.53 -4.05 21.65
C SER A 5 7.72 -3.53 20.87
N ILE A 6 8.61 -2.80 21.54
CA ILE A 6 9.90 -2.39 20.99
C ILE A 6 10.86 -3.57 21.15
N SER A 7 11.40 -4.06 20.05
CA SER A 7 12.37 -5.16 20.01
C SER A 7 13.81 -4.64 20.05
N LEU A 8 14.05 -3.48 19.41
CA LEU A 8 15.30 -2.74 19.47
C LEU A 8 15.01 -1.24 19.54
N ASP A 9 15.59 -0.57 20.54
CA ASP A 9 15.64 0.89 20.64
C ASP A 9 17.09 1.36 20.43
N PRO A 10 17.37 2.21 19.42
CA PRO A 10 18.72 2.67 19.16
C PRO A 10 19.28 3.50 20.33
N ARG A 11 18.42 4.07 21.18
CA ARG A 11 18.82 4.81 22.39
C ARG A 11 19.41 3.90 23.47
N ASP A 12 19.03 2.62 23.48
CA ASP A 12 19.56 1.64 24.44
C ASP A 12 20.91 1.06 23.96
N ASN A 13 21.29 1.32 22.71
CA ASN A 13 22.47 0.75 22.03
C ASN A 13 23.48 1.83 21.58
N LEU A 14 23.57 2.95 22.29
CA LEU A 14 24.49 4.06 21.98
C LEU A 14 25.97 3.64 21.84
N ASP A 15 26.35 2.47 22.37
CA ASP A 15 27.71 1.91 22.33
C ASP A 15 27.93 0.83 21.24
N ARG A 16 26.92 0.51 20.41
CA ARG A 16 27.02 -0.48 19.32
C ARG A 16 26.39 0.03 18.02
N PRO A 17 27.18 0.57 17.08
CA PRO A 17 26.69 0.88 15.75
C PRO A 17 26.47 -0.43 14.99
N GLU A 18 25.28 -1.01 15.09
CA GLU A 18 24.88 -2.04 14.13
C GLU A 18 24.55 -1.36 12.81
N THR A 19 25.24 -1.77 11.74
CA THR A 19 25.06 -1.19 10.41
C THR A 19 24.05 -2.00 9.61
N HIS A 20 22.95 -1.37 9.17
CA HIS A 20 22.20 -1.90 8.04
C HIS A 20 23.07 -1.92 6.78
N ALA A 21 23.06 -3.03 6.05
CA ALA A 21 23.74 -3.16 4.77
C ALA A 21 23.00 -2.31 3.70
N GLY A 22 23.46 -1.07 3.49
CA GLY A 22 22.95 -0.15 2.48
C GLY A 22 23.45 1.28 2.69
N SER A 23 24.61 1.59 2.10
CA SER A 23 25.38 2.84 2.19
C SER A 23 24.59 4.16 2.33
N GLY A 24 24.62 4.72 3.54
CA GLY A 24 24.20 6.07 3.93
C GLY A 24 24.57 6.30 5.41
N PRO A 25 24.56 7.55 5.93
CA PRO A 25 24.73 7.76 7.37
C PRO A 25 23.67 6.94 8.10
N ALA A 26 24.07 6.22 9.16
CA ALA A 26 23.20 5.32 9.91
C ALA A 26 21.91 6.07 10.29
N LEU A 27 20.81 5.73 9.63
CA LEU A 27 19.49 6.16 10.08
C LEU A 27 19.31 5.49 11.43
N GLU A 28 18.99 6.23 12.48
CA GLU A 28 18.50 5.62 13.69
C GLU A 28 17.11 5.04 13.39
N TRP A 29 16.93 3.74 13.64
CA TRP A 29 15.67 3.05 13.42
C TRP A 29 15.20 2.42 14.72
N LEU A 30 13.89 2.42 14.93
CA LEU A 30 13.22 1.73 16.02
C LEU A 30 12.62 0.43 15.47
N GLU A 31 12.99 -0.72 16.03
CA GLU A 31 12.40 -2.00 15.64
C GLU A 31 11.14 -2.29 16.47
N LEU A 32 10.02 -2.47 15.77
CA LEU A 32 8.70 -2.75 16.35
C LEU A 32 8.30 -4.20 16.06
N LEU A 33 7.84 -4.92 17.08
CA LEU A 33 7.36 -6.29 16.99
C LEU A 33 5.84 -6.34 17.16
N ILE A 34 5.16 -7.01 16.23
CA ILE A 34 3.71 -7.29 16.29
C ILE A 34 3.40 -8.59 15.53
N GLY A 35 2.56 -9.45 16.09
CA GLY A 35 2.13 -10.69 15.41
C GLY A 35 3.28 -11.61 14.98
N GLY A 36 4.41 -11.59 15.69
CA GLY A 36 5.62 -12.35 15.35
C GLY A 36 6.43 -11.80 14.18
N MET A 37 6.14 -10.59 13.70
CA MET A 37 6.84 -9.90 12.60
C MET A 37 7.53 -8.64 13.14
N THR A 38 8.75 -8.33 12.69
CA THR A 38 9.39 -7.03 13.00
C THR A 38 9.32 -6.05 11.84
N PHE A 39 9.18 -4.77 12.20
CA PHE A 39 9.11 -3.64 11.30
C PHE A 39 10.05 -2.55 11.79
N ASP A 40 10.78 -1.94 10.86
CA ASP A 40 11.68 -0.83 11.16
C ASP A 40 10.95 0.48 10.95
N LEU A 41 10.98 1.34 11.96
CA LEU A 41 10.47 2.71 11.93
C LEU A 41 11.66 3.68 11.88
N VAL A 42 11.73 4.48 10.82
CA VAL A 42 12.75 5.52 10.63
C VAL A 42 12.11 6.90 10.51
N GLY A 43 12.92 7.95 10.69
CA GLY A 43 12.48 9.36 10.60
C GLY A 43 12.07 9.98 11.93
N LEU A 44 12.09 9.20 13.02
CA LEU A 44 11.94 9.71 14.38
C LEU A 44 13.21 10.42 14.82
N ALA A 45 13.05 11.51 15.57
CA ALA A 45 14.17 12.17 16.23
C ALA A 45 14.87 11.18 17.19
N PRO A 46 16.22 11.19 17.26
CA PRO A 46 17.13 12.18 16.65
C PRO A 46 17.54 11.86 15.20
N GLY A 47 17.02 10.78 14.61
CA GLY A 47 17.11 10.49 13.18
C GLY A 47 16.50 11.60 12.30
N ARG A 48 16.95 11.67 11.05
CA ARG A 48 16.45 12.66 10.08
C ARG A 48 15.11 12.22 9.52
N SER A 49 14.15 13.13 9.43
CA SER A 49 12.89 12.93 8.69
C SER A 49 13.16 12.35 7.31
N VAL A 50 12.32 11.39 6.90
CA VAL A 50 12.37 10.84 5.54
C VAL A 50 11.73 11.80 4.54
N ASN A 51 12.02 11.62 3.25
CA ASN A 51 11.36 12.37 2.20
C ASN A 51 9.92 11.91 2.03
N VAL A 52 9.00 12.86 1.85
CA VAL A 52 7.62 12.55 1.42
C VAL A 52 7.68 11.92 0.02
N PRO A 53 7.00 10.78 -0.21
CA PRO A 53 6.92 10.19 -1.55
C PRO A 53 6.14 11.08 -2.51
N ASP A 54 6.34 10.91 -3.81
CA ASP A 54 5.49 11.55 -4.82
C ASP A 54 4.06 10.98 -4.75
N ILE A 55 3.08 11.84 -4.48
CA ILE A 55 1.68 11.45 -4.31
C ILE A 55 0.86 11.88 -5.52
N ARG A 56 0.18 10.90 -6.12
CA ARG A 56 -0.73 11.08 -7.25
C ARG A 56 -2.19 10.88 -6.89
N HIS A 57 -2.47 10.10 -5.84
CA HIS A 57 -3.83 9.72 -5.46
C HIS A 57 -4.12 10.19 -4.03
N TRP A 58 -5.03 11.15 -3.89
CA TRP A 58 -5.46 11.70 -2.59
C TRP A 58 -6.84 11.12 -2.25
N VAL A 59 -6.92 10.38 -1.13
CA VAL A 59 -8.13 9.66 -0.74
C VAL A 59 -8.65 10.18 0.60
N ASP A 60 -9.87 10.69 0.60
CA ASP A 60 -10.55 11.24 1.79
C ASP A 60 -9.74 12.32 2.51
N MET A 61 -9.02 13.14 1.75
CA MET A 61 -8.16 14.21 2.28
C MET A 61 -8.88 15.55 2.20
N PRO A 62 -8.91 16.35 3.28
CA PRO A 62 -9.42 17.71 3.23
C PRO A 62 -8.59 18.58 2.29
N ASP A 63 -9.26 19.50 1.59
CA ASP A 63 -8.58 20.49 0.76
C ASP A 63 -7.55 21.29 1.57
N GLY A 64 -6.36 21.52 0.98
CA GLY A 64 -5.30 22.35 1.60
C GLY A 64 -4.43 21.65 2.65
N THR A 65 -4.56 20.34 2.86
CA THR A 65 -3.82 19.62 3.91
C THR A 65 -2.28 19.65 3.75
N ILE A 66 -1.74 19.86 2.53
CA ILE A 66 -0.29 19.79 2.24
C ILE A 66 0.38 21.18 2.27
N GLN A 67 -0.28 22.22 2.77
CA GLN A 67 0.23 23.59 2.71
C GLN A 67 1.44 23.86 3.63
N THR A 68 1.80 22.92 4.51
CA THR A 68 2.95 23.04 5.44
C THR A 68 3.99 21.96 5.21
N ALA A 69 5.27 22.28 5.46
CA ALA A 69 6.32 21.27 5.51
C ALA A 69 6.07 20.31 6.69
N PHE A 70 5.90 19.02 6.41
CA PHE A 70 5.73 17.98 7.42
C PHE A 70 7.01 17.16 7.53
N ASP A 71 7.38 16.81 8.76
CA ASP A 71 8.26 15.68 8.99
C ASP A 71 7.52 14.38 8.66
N SER A 72 8.25 13.41 8.14
CA SER A 72 7.72 12.13 7.70
C SER A 72 8.46 10.99 8.37
N LEU A 73 7.68 10.00 8.78
CA LEU A 73 8.15 8.73 9.29
C LEU A 73 7.94 7.67 8.22
N PHE A 74 8.80 6.66 8.18
CA PHE A 74 8.64 5.53 7.29
C PHE A 74 8.72 4.23 8.07
N LEU A 75 7.71 3.40 7.89
CA LEU A 75 7.59 2.09 8.50
C LEU A 75 7.71 1.03 7.41
N MET A 76 8.62 0.08 7.59
CA MET A 76 8.91 -0.96 6.60
C MET A 76 9.07 -2.34 7.25
N PRO A 77 8.79 -3.44 6.53
CA PRO A 77 9.14 -4.77 7.02
C PRO A 77 10.65 -4.88 7.30
N GLY A 78 11.04 -5.49 8.42
CA GLY A 78 12.44 -5.68 8.77
C GLY A 78 13.17 -6.58 7.76
N PRO A 79 14.52 -6.60 7.75
CA PRO A 79 15.32 -7.28 6.71
C PRO A 79 14.99 -8.76 6.53
N HIS A 80 14.58 -9.44 7.60
CA HIS A 80 14.21 -10.85 7.55
C HIS A 80 12.87 -11.11 6.85
N LEU A 81 12.01 -10.09 6.70
CA LEU A 81 10.76 -10.16 5.95
C LEU A 81 10.94 -9.76 4.48
N ALA A 82 12.14 -9.36 4.04
CA ALA A 82 12.37 -8.82 2.70
C ALA A 82 11.87 -9.75 1.57
N GLY A 83 12.03 -11.07 1.74
CA GLY A 83 11.56 -12.06 0.77
C GLY A 83 10.04 -12.21 0.66
N GLY A 84 9.28 -11.63 1.60
CA GLY A 84 7.81 -11.69 1.66
C GLY A 84 7.15 -10.35 2.00
N ALA A 85 7.87 -9.24 1.83
CA ALA A 85 7.41 -7.90 2.19
C ALA A 85 6.11 -7.49 1.48
N ASN A 86 5.87 -8.07 0.31
CA ASN A 86 4.68 -7.84 -0.50
C ASN A 86 3.56 -8.86 -0.29
N THR A 87 3.70 -9.79 0.65
CA THR A 87 2.64 -10.76 0.93
C THR A 87 1.50 -10.11 1.69
N ILE A 88 0.28 -10.57 1.44
CA ILE A 88 -0.93 -10.06 2.11
C ILE A 88 -0.82 -10.11 3.64
N PRO A 89 -0.32 -11.20 4.28
CA PRO A 89 -0.15 -11.23 5.73
C PRO A 89 0.77 -10.14 6.26
N VAL A 90 1.92 -9.91 5.60
CA VAL A 90 2.88 -8.88 6.04
C VAL A 90 2.30 -7.47 5.89
N VAL A 91 1.67 -7.18 4.74
CA VAL A 91 1.02 -5.88 4.51
C VAL A 91 -0.14 -5.66 5.48
N ARG A 92 -0.91 -6.70 5.77
CA ARG A 92 -2.02 -6.64 6.72
C ARG A 92 -1.54 -6.33 8.14
N THR A 93 -0.46 -6.97 8.58
CA THR A 93 0.18 -6.68 9.87
C THR A 93 0.80 -5.27 9.90
N LEU A 94 1.40 -4.81 8.80
CA LEU A 94 1.89 -3.43 8.66
C LEU A 94 0.74 -2.42 8.82
N PHE A 95 -0.40 -2.68 8.17
CA PHE A 95 -1.59 -1.83 8.25
C PHE A 95 -2.15 -1.78 9.67
N GLU A 96 -2.14 -2.90 10.39
CA GLU A 96 -2.50 -2.94 11.81
C GLU A 96 -1.57 -2.06 12.65
N LEU A 97 -0.26 -2.17 12.43
CA LEU A 97 0.72 -1.36 13.15
C LEU A 97 0.54 0.14 12.89
N VAL A 98 0.33 0.53 11.63
CA VAL A 98 0.06 1.93 11.26
C VAL A 98 -1.27 2.42 11.85
N ALA A 99 -2.32 1.59 11.86
CA ALA A 99 -3.61 1.96 12.44
C ALA A 99 -3.50 2.21 13.95
N ARG A 100 -2.77 1.34 14.67
CA ARG A 100 -2.48 1.52 16.10
C ARG A 100 -1.64 2.76 16.35
N PHE A 101 -0.60 2.99 15.53
CA PHE A 101 0.21 4.20 15.61
C PHE A 101 -0.67 5.45 15.41
N ALA A 102 -1.54 5.46 14.39
CA ALA A 102 -2.44 6.56 14.10
C ALA A 102 -3.49 6.82 15.19
N ALA A 103 -3.88 5.79 15.96
CA ALA A 103 -4.78 5.93 17.10
C ALA A 103 -4.10 6.59 18.32
N GLU A 104 -2.83 6.27 18.55
CA GLU A 104 -2.01 6.84 19.63
C GLU A 104 -1.27 8.13 19.21
N ALA A 105 -1.28 8.44 17.92
CA ALA A 105 -0.47 9.52 17.36
C ALA A 105 -0.91 10.90 17.88
N PRO A 106 0.03 11.85 17.96
CA PRO A 106 -0.29 13.23 18.27
C PRO A 106 -1.30 13.83 17.27
N PRO A 107 -2.07 14.87 17.66
CA PRO A 107 -3.01 15.57 16.79
C PRO A 107 -2.41 16.13 15.48
N GLN A 108 -1.08 16.10 15.36
CA GLN A 108 -0.31 16.56 14.23
C GLN A 108 -0.13 15.52 13.12
N LEU A 109 -0.50 14.24 13.31
CA LEU A 109 -0.52 13.28 12.20
C LEU A 109 -1.58 13.70 11.18
N ARG A 110 -1.15 14.13 9.99
CA ARG A 110 -2.06 14.64 8.95
C ARG A 110 -2.36 13.66 7.83
N THR A 111 -1.44 12.73 7.57
CA THR A 111 -1.49 11.94 6.35
C THR A 111 -0.80 10.60 6.56
N ILE A 112 -1.38 9.56 6.00
CA ILE A 112 -0.76 8.24 5.86
C ILE A 112 -0.53 7.99 4.38
N CYS A 113 0.70 7.62 4.03
CA CYS A 113 1.10 7.38 2.64
C CYS A 113 1.28 5.89 2.38
N TRP A 114 0.81 5.43 1.22
CA TRP A 114 1.11 4.13 0.65
C TRP A 114 1.92 4.33 -0.64
N PRO A 115 3.26 4.37 -0.56
CA PRO A 115 4.12 4.66 -1.70
C PRO A 115 3.93 3.74 -2.91
N PRO A 116 3.67 2.42 -2.76
CA PRO A 116 3.49 1.55 -3.92
C PRO A 116 2.36 1.97 -4.86
N ALA A 117 1.34 2.66 -4.36
CA ALA A 117 0.24 3.21 -5.16
C ALA A 117 0.32 4.74 -5.32
N ALA A 118 1.43 5.38 -4.94
CA ALA A 118 1.56 6.85 -4.86
C ALA A 118 0.36 7.52 -4.17
N MET A 119 -0.10 6.91 -3.07
CA MET A 119 -1.36 7.28 -2.43
C MET A 119 -1.13 7.95 -1.08
N ALA A 120 -1.97 8.92 -0.76
CA ALA A 120 -2.08 9.56 0.55
C ALA A 120 -3.53 9.57 1.02
N THR A 121 -3.75 9.35 2.32
CA THR A 121 -5.08 9.32 2.92
C THR A 121 -5.12 9.94 4.31
N ALA A 122 -6.32 10.35 4.73
CA ALA A 122 -6.55 10.87 6.07
C ALA A 122 -6.40 9.75 7.11
N PRO A 123 -5.85 10.04 8.30
CA PRO A 123 -5.63 9.02 9.34
C PRO A 123 -6.91 8.29 9.77
N ASP A 124 -8.03 9.00 9.91
CA ASP A 124 -9.30 8.41 10.33
C ASP A 124 -9.87 7.46 9.28
N PHE A 125 -9.78 7.83 7.99
CA PHE A 125 -10.19 6.98 6.89
C PHE A 125 -9.34 5.71 6.82
N PHE A 126 -8.01 5.85 6.91
CA PHE A 126 -7.10 4.72 6.95
C PHE A 126 -7.44 3.78 8.10
N ARG A 127 -7.58 4.31 9.32
CA ARG A 127 -7.84 3.51 10.53
C ARG A 127 -9.14 2.71 10.39
N ALA A 128 -10.24 3.36 10.00
CA ALA A 128 -11.52 2.69 9.82
C ALA A 128 -11.45 1.52 8.81
N HIS A 129 -10.75 1.72 7.70
CA HIS A 129 -10.59 0.70 6.66
C HIS A 129 -9.60 -0.41 7.05
N ALA A 130 -8.49 -0.07 7.72
CA ALA A 130 -7.53 -1.03 8.23
C ALA A 130 -8.15 -1.91 9.34
N GLU A 131 -8.84 -1.31 10.30
CA GLU A 131 -9.54 -2.04 11.36
C GLU A 131 -10.64 -2.96 10.80
N ASN A 132 -11.44 -2.47 9.85
CA ASN A 132 -12.43 -3.31 9.17
C ASN A 132 -11.75 -4.50 8.47
N TRP A 133 -10.61 -4.27 7.81
CA TRP A 133 -9.85 -5.35 7.20
C TRP A 133 -9.33 -6.34 8.25
N GLN A 134 -8.78 -5.89 9.37
CA GLN A 134 -8.34 -6.76 10.47
C GLN A 134 -9.47 -7.62 11.04
N ASN A 135 -10.69 -7.08 11.11
CA ASN A 135 -11.87 -7.78 11.62
C ASN A 135 -12.54 -8.74 10.61
N GLY A 136 -11.84 -9.07 9.51
CA GLY A 136 -12.34 -10.00 8.48
C GLY A 136 -13.17 -9.33 7.39
N GLY A 137 -13.20 -7.99 7.37
CA GLY A 137 -13.76 -7.22 6.28
C GLY A 137 -12.99 -7.39 4.95
N PRO A 138 -13.50 -6.77 3.87
CA PRO A 138 -12.93 -6.91 2.54
C PRO A 138 -11.51 -6.32 2.43
N PHE A 139 -10.78 -6.78 1.41
CA PHE A 139 -9.50 -6.20 1.03
C PHE A 139 -9.65 -4.69 0.76
N PRO A 140 -8.82 -3.81 1.36
CA PRO A 140 -8.98 -2.37 1.28
C PRO A 140 -8.35 -1.83 0.00
N SER A 141 -8.91 -2.21 -1.17
CA SER A 141 -8.38 -1.79 -2.47
C SER A 141 -8.25 -0.28 -2.63
N ARG A 142 -9.10 0.50 -1.95
CA ARG A 142 -9.05 1.96 -1.93
C ARG A 142 -7.87 2.56 -1.15
N LEU A 143 -7.20 1.77 -0.31
CA LEU A 143 -5.96 2.16 0.39
C LEU A 143 -4.71 1.59 -0.31
N LEU A 144 -4.87 0.53 -1.09
CA LEU A 144 -3.76 -0.24 -1.64
C LEU A 144 -3.56 -0.06 -3.15
N ALA A 145 -4.54 0.50 -3.85
CA ALA A 145 -4.47 0.73 -5.30
C ALA A 145 -5.10 2.06 -5.70
N GLY A 146 -4.34 2.85 -6.47
CA GLY A 146 -4.82 4.03 -7.19
C GLY A 146 -5.33 3.65 -8.59
N TYR A 147 -6.13 4.52 -9.19
CA TYR A 147 -6.64 4.34 -10.55
C TYR A 147 -6.47 5.62 -11.34
N LYS A 148 -5.93 5.48 -12.56
CA LYS A 148 -5.67 6.60 -13.45
C LYS A 148 -6.32 6.36 -14.79
N GLN A 149 -7.08 7.34 -15.26
CA GLN A 149 -7.51 7.36 -16.66
C GLN A 149 -6.32 7.76 -17.54
N MET A 150 -6.08 6.95 -18.55
CA MET A 150 -5.00 7.11 -19.52
C MET A 150 -5.46 8.02 -20.66
N SER A 151 -4.50 8.58 -21.41
CA SER A 151 -4.79 9.50 -22.52
C SER A 151 -5.57 8.86 -23.67
N ASP A 152 -5.53 7.54 -23.80
CA ASP A 152 -6.29 6.75 -24.77
C ASP A 152 -7.73 6.46 -24.28
N GLY A 153 -8.12 6.96 -23.10
CA GLY A 153 -9.44 6.78 -22.50
C GLY A 153 -9.57 5.55 -21.60
N GLY A 154 -8.59 4.66 -21.57
CA GLY A 154 -8.67 3.48 -20.73
C GLY A 154 -8.27 3.71 -19.27
N LEU A 155 -8.56 2.75 -18.40
CA LEU A 155 -8.22 2.82 -16.97
C LEU A 155 -6.99 1.97 -16.65
N GLN A 156 -6.12 2.44 -15.76
CA GLN A 156 -4.97 1.68 -15.28
C GLN A 156 -4.89 1.73 -13.75
N SER A 157 -4.56 0.61 -13.12
CA SER A 157 -4.24 0.59 -11.69
C SER A 157 -2.81 1.06 -11.41
N GLU A 158 -2.58 1.39 -10.16
CA GLU A 158 -1.27 1.66 -9.60
C GLU A 158 -1.18 1.05 -8.20
N GLY A 159 -0.17 0.22 -7.95
CA GLY A 159 0.08 -0.42 -6.66
C GLY A 159 -0.19 -1.92 -6.63
N LEU A 160 -0.92 -2.47 -7.61
CA LEU A 160 -1.09 -3.93 -7.70
C LEU A 160 0.25 -4.62 -8.00
N ALA A 161 1.14 -3.96 -8.76
CA ALA A 161 2.43 -4.53 -9.11
C ALA A 161 3.32 -4.78 -7.89
N PHE A 162 3.05 -4.15 -6.74
CA PHE A 162 3.72 -4.49 -5.50
C PHE A 162 3.47 -5.95 -5.11
N PHE A 163 2.22 -6.41 -5.21
CA PHE A 163 1.81 -7.77 -4.84
C PHE A 163 2.14 -8.80 -5.92
N THR A 164 1.97 -8.44 -7.19
CA THR A 164 1.97 -9.42 -8.30
C THR A 164 3.05 -9.18 -9.35
N GLY A 165 3.69 -8.01 -9.36
CA GLY A 165 4.51 -7.55 -10.49
C GLY A 165 3.70 -7.05 -11.70
N GLN A 166 2.37 -7.04 -11.61
CA GLN A 166 1.46 -6.64 -12.68
C GLN A 166 0.51 -5.53 -12.25
N GLU A 167 0.23 -4.58 -13.15
CA GLU A 167 -0.90 -3.67 -13.04
C GLU A 167 -2.07 -4.13 -13.91
N ILE A 168 -3.29 -3.71 -13.58
CA ILE A 168 -4.46 -3.89 -14.43
C ILE A 168 -4.56 -2.72 -15.41
N ARG A 169 -4.95 -3.04 -16.65
CA ARG A 169 -5.28 -2.06 -17.69
C ARG A 169 -6.65 -2.45 -18.31
N ILE A 170 -7.69 -1.68 -18.02
CA ILE A 170 -9.02 -1.84 -18.64
C ILE A 170 -9.07 -1.03 -19.93
N GLU A 171 -9.13 -1.71 -21.05
CA GLU A 171 -9.05 -1.10 -22.38
C GLU A 171 -10.15 -0.05 -22.61
N PRO A 172 -9.89 0.99 -23.43
CA PRO A 172 -10.80 2.14 -23.55
C PRO A 172 -12.25 1.75 -23.83
N ASP A 173 -12.46 0.82 -24.77
CA ASP A 173 -13.79 0.32 -25.17
C ASP A 173 -14.50 -0.46 -24.05
N SER A 174 -13.77 -0.83 -22.98
CA SER A 174 -14.25 -1.64 -21.87
C SER A 174 -14.41 -0.87 -20.55
N VAL A 175 -14.03 0.42 -20.50
CA VAL A 175 -14.15 1.24 -19.29
C VAL A 175 -15.63 1.52 -18.96
N GLY A 176 -16.43 1.94 -19.93
CA GLY A 176 -17.77 2.46 -19.65
C GLY A 176 -17.70 3.73 -18.81
N ASP A 177 -18.49 3.84 -17.74
CA ASP A 177 -18.39 4.95 -16.78
C ASP A 177 -17.28 4.74 -15.73
N TYR A 178 -16.65 5.84 -15.33
CA TYR A 178 -15.49 5.81 -14.44
C TYR A 178 -15.75 5.16 -13.07
N PRO A 179 -16.87 5.44 -12.36
CA PRO A 179 -17.18 4.77 -11.09
C PRO A 179 -17.30 3.25 -11.22
N THR A 180 -18.03 2.75 -12.22
CA THR A 180 -18.19 1.31 -12.46
C THR A 180 -16.87 0.66 -12.83
N ALA A 181 -16.08 1.29 -13.71
CA ALA A 181 -14.75 0.81 -14.09
C ALA A 181 -13.82 0.70 -12.87
N THR A 182 -13.85 1.68 -11.97
CA THR A 182 -13.03 1.70 -10.76
C THR A 182 -13.47 0.63 -9.76
N GLN A 183 -14.79 0.40 -9.61
CA GLN A 183 -15.31 -0.68 -8.78
C GLN A 183 -14.89 -2.04 -9.30
N LEU A 184 -14.96 -2.24 -10.62
CA LEU A 184 -14.48 -3.44 -11.29
C LEU A 184 -12.98 -3.62 -11.07
N ALA A 185 -12.17 -2.60 -11.35
CA ALA A 185 -10.74 -2.63 -11.16
C ALA A 185 -10.37 -3.00 -9.72
N GLY A 186 -11.06 -2.44 -8.72
CA GLY A 186 -10.83 -2.78 -7.31
C GLY A 186 -11.11 -4.23 -6.94
N ARG A 187 -12.10 -4.87 -7.58
CA ARG A 187 -12.37 -6.31 -7.39
C ARG A 187 -11.28 -7.17 -8.03
N LEU A 188 -10.85 -6.81 -9.24
CA LEU A 188 -9.79 -7.53 -9.94
C LEU A 188 -8.44 -7.37 -9.21
N VAL A 189 -8.13 -6.18 -8.69
CA VAL A 189 -6.96 -5.93 -7.81
C VAL A 189 -7.02 -6.85 -6.61
N GLN A 190 -8.17 -6.93 -5.91
CA GLN A 190 -8.33 -7.83 -4.77
C GLN A 190 -8.07 -9.28 -5.17
N GLN A 191 -8.68 -9.77 -6.26
CA GLN A 191 -8.50 -11.15 -6.71
C GLN A 191 -7.03 -11.45 -6.99
N LEU A 192 -6.36 -10.62 -7.80
CA LEU A 192 -4.97 -10.83 -8.21
C LEU A 192 -4.00 -10.67 -7.04
N ALA A 193 -4.24 -9.73 -6.11
CA ALA A 193 -3.41 -9.60 -4.91
C ALA A 193 -3.50 -10.83 -4.00
N GLN A 194 -4.62 -11.57 -4.02
CA GLN A 194 -4.82 -12.79 -3.24
C GLN A 194 -4.28 -14.05 -3.92
N HIS A 195 -4.38 -14.14 -5.26
CA HIS A 195 -4.03 -15.36 -6.01
C HIS A 195 -2.67 -15.29 -6.72
N GLY A 196 -2.08 -14.09 -6.83
CA GLY A 196 -0.83 -13.84 -7.52
C GLY A 196 -1.01 -13.34 -8.96
N PRO A 197 0.09 -13.21 -9.72
CA PRO A 197 0.07 -12.73 -11.09
C PRO A 197 -0.72 -13.65 -12.02
N LEU A 198 -1.35 -13.04 -13.02
CA LEU A 198 -1.98 -13.75 -14.11
C LEU A 198 -0.88 -14.26 -15.07
N THR A 199 -0.85 -15.57 -15.28
CA THR A 199 0.15 -16.22 -16.17
C THR A 199 -0.44 -16.70 -17.49
N GLN A 200 -1.75 -16.87 -17.56
CA GLN A 200 -2.49 -17.31 -18.75
C GLN A 200 -3.77 -16.48 -18.92
N SER A 201 -4.34 -16.48 -20.12
CA SER A 201 -5.61 -15.78 -20.37
C SER A 201 -6.76 -16.44 -19.61
N GLU A 202 -7.65 -15.63 -19.04
CA GLU A 202 -8.81 -16.07 -18.28
C GLU A 202 -10.08 -15.32 -18.71
N GLU A 203 -11.23 -15.98 -18.59
CA GLU A 203 -12.54 -15.34 -18.70
C GLU A 203 -13.17 -15.25 -17.31
N VAL A 204 -13.69 -14.07 -16.97
CA VAL A 204 -14.34 -13.81 -15.68
C VAL A 204 -15.66 -13.10 -15.89
N ILE A 205 -16.58 -13.27 -14.95
CA ILE A 205 -17.88 -12.58 -14.96
C ILE A 205 -17.76 -11.28 -14.16
N ALA A 206 -18.10 -10.17 -14.80
CA ALA A 206 -18.17 -8.87 -14.19
C ALA A 206 -19.36 -8.77 -13.21
N PRO A 207 -19.36 -7.78 -12.29
CA PRO A 207 -20.45 -7.58 -11.34
C PRO A 207 -21.83 -7.37 -11.97
N ASP A 208 -21.85 -6.82 -13.19
CA ASP A 208 -23.03 -6.58 -14.01
C ASP A 208 -23.50 -7.82 -14.80
N GLY A 209 -22.80 -8.96 -14.65
CA GLY A 209 -23.07 -10.20 -15.37
C GLY A 209 -22.40 -10.30 -16.74
N GLY A 210 -21.71 -9.24 -17.21
CA GLY A 210 -20.98 -9.27 -18.47
C GLY A 210 -19.74 -10.17 -18.42
N GLN A 211 -19.33 -10.72 -19.57
CA GLN A 211 -18.07 -11.46 -19.65
C GLN A 211 -16.90 -10.51 -19.86
N MET A 212 -15.78 -10.82 -19.21
CA MET A 212 -14.52 -10.11 -19.40
C MET A 212 -13.42 -11.10 -19.68
N ARG A 213 -12.51 -10.70 -20.57
CA ARG A 213 -11.31 -11.43 -20.89
C ARG A 213 -10.10 -10.73 -20.30
N LEU A 214 -9.35 -11.45 -19.47
CA LEU A 214 -8.10 -11.02 -18.88
C LEU A 214 -6.95 -11.66 -19.65
N VAL A 215 -5.97 -10.88 -20.07
CA VAL A 215 -4.80 -11.39 -20.81
C VAL A 215 -3.53 -10.78 -20.24
N PRO A 216 -2.52 -11.58 -19.87
CA PRO A 216 -1.21 -11.04 -19.53
C PRO A 216 -0.59 -10.41 -20.78
N SER A 217 -0.09 -9.19 -20.62
CA SER A 217 0.66 -8.50 -21.67
C SER A 217 1.97 -9.22 -21.99
N GLY A 218 2.49 -9.02 -23.21
CA GLY A 218 3.72 -9.68 -23.66
C GLY A 218 4.98 -9.33 -22.85
N ASN A 219 4.99 -8.19 -22.13
CA ASN A 219 6.08 -7.82 -21.23
C ASN A 219 5.88 -8.31 -19.78
N GLY A 220 4.76 -8.99 -19.49
CA GLY A 220 4.43 -9.52 -18.18
C GLY A 220 4.07 -8.48 -17.11
N LYS A 221 4.00 -7.18 -17.45
CA LYS A 221 3.79 -6.08 -16.48
C LYS A 221 2.34 -5.64 -16.33
N PHE A 222 1.48 -6.05 -17.26
CA PHE A 222 0.07 -5.70 -17.26
C PHE A 222 -0.83 -6.91 -17.45
N VAL A 223 -1.98 -6.88 -16.79
CA VAL A 223 -3.17 -7.66 -17.13
C VAL A 223 -4.11 -6.73 -17.90
N ARG A 224 -4.28 -7.01 -19.19
CA ARG A 224 -5.20 -6.27 -20.06
C ARG A 224 -6.60 -6.86 -19.94
N VAL A 225 -7.60 -5.99 -19.82
CA VAL A 225 -9.00 -6.37 -19.58
C VAL A 225 -9.88 -5.83 -20.69
N TRP A 226 -10.62 -6.72 -21.34
CA TRP A 226 -11.65 -6.40 -22.32
C TRP A 226 -13.00 -6.92 -21.86
N ARG A 227 -14.08 -6.21 -22.22
CA ARG A 227 -15.42 -6.81 -22.27
C ARG A 227 -15.55 -7.68 -23.52
N SER A 228 -16.16 -8.85 -23.35
CA SER A 228 -16.52 -9.77 -24.43
C SER A 228 -17.96 -9.55 -24.90
#